data_AF-A0A925WYJ9-F1
#
_entry.id   AF-A0A925WYJ9-F1
#
_cell.length_a   1.000
_cell.length_b   1.000
_cell.length_c   1.000
_cell.angle_alpha   90.00
_cell.angle_beta   90.00
_cell.angle_gamma   90.00
#
_symmetry.space_group_name_H-M   'P 1'
#
loop_
_entity.id
_entity.type
_entity.pdbx_description
1 polymer ?
#
loop_
_entity_poly.entity_id
_entity_poly.type
_entity_poly.pdbx_seq_one_letter_code
_entity_poly.pdbx_strand_id
1 'polypeptide(L)'
;MMLLPICLFAVSCAADNQPKQPTVGTNTMSKPDPWIGARPMKPPTPAPTAAKQNARQPINASASSKKGPSLGPPKDAQFTLYCADYTGPSHVEIANRAKQDLSASSGLRSWYVIHQEDRSTLFHGYYKEMDDAGLKRDRATIEALQDQRGNRLVRSAVSVPVDAPDPIAPPEWNLANVRHGELDARHYWTLQIGAYKDDPRRKQAAIEAVRAARQSGIEAFYYHGETISSVCVGVWPEESLRIEGMKVVPGGRDMQSGGAVGAASTDPDQQFLVAPGMNIPDKMKAAAGKRGMGVAQPKVTIVDPTMLQVKERFREHAVNGLVELMTDEKGQRVPRPSLFVQIPVGGPSGSTFDPPTPPPPAEAVRQLQPETQAPASGGGRLKSIGK
;
A
#
# COMPACT_ATOMS: atom_id res chain seq x y z
N MET A 1 -6.40 -23.12 -81.46
CA MET A 1 -5.79 -21.89 -81.99
C MET A 1 -4.76 -21.44 -80.96
N MET A 2 -3.48 -21.44 -81.37
CA MET A 2 -2.23 -21.14 -80.63
C MET A 2 -1.98 -21.93 -79.33
N LEU A 3 -1.14 -22.98 -79.28
CA LEU A 3 0.33 -23.07 -79.53
C LEU A 3 1.10 -22.09 -78.64
N LEU A 4 2.15 -22.41 -77.87
CA LEU A 4 3.09 -23.53 -77.86
C LEU A 4 3.83 -23.53 -76.48
N PRO A 5 4.51 -24.62 -76.08
CA PRO A 5 5.17 -24.81 -74.79
C PRO A 5 6.70 -24.55 -74.84
N ILE A 6 7.42 -25.10 -73.83
CA ILE A 6 8.85 -25.53 -73.85
C ILE A 6 9.82 -24.55 -73.15
N CYS A 7 10.47 -24.95 -72.04
CA CYS A 7 11.76 -25.67 -72.03
C CYS A 7 12.36 -25.75 -70.60
N LEU A 8 12.81 -26.95 -70.22
CA LEU A 8 13.82 -27.17 -69.17
C LEU A 8 15.20 -26.72 -69.67
N PHE A 9 15.97 -26.04 -68.84
CA PHE A 9 17.43 -26.18 -68.81
C PHE A 9 17.94 -26.11 -67.37
N ALA A 10 18.63 -27.18 -66.96
CA ALA A 10 19.54 -27.17 -65.83
C ALA A 10 20.95 -26.91 -66.36
N VAL A 11 21.66 -25.93 -65.80
CA VAL A 11 23.13 -25.83 -65.86
C VAL A 11 23.63 -25.33 -64.50
N SER A 12 24.49 -26.17 -63.92
CA SER A 12 25.33 -25.96 -62.75
C SER A 12 26.45 -24.96 -63.06
N CYS A 13 26.84 -24.12 -62.09
CA CYS A 13 28.25 -23.81 -61.77
C CYS A 13 28.35 -22.97 -60.49
N ALA A 14 29.37 -23.31 -59.70
CA ALA A 14 29.74 -22.75 -58.42
C ALA A 14 30.23 -21.29 -58.50
N ALA A 15 30.01 -20.53 -57.41
CA ALA A 15 30.95 -19.52 -56.93
C ALA A 15 30.62 -19.17 -55.47
N ASP A 16 31.54 -19.56 -54.58
CA ASP A 16 31.67 -19.06 -53.22
C ASP A 16 31.64 -17.54 -53.16
N ASN A 17 30.76 -16.98 -52.32
CA ASN A 17 31.03 -15.73 -51.60
C ASN A 17 29.97 -15.53 -50.51
N GLN A 18 30.15 -16.18 -49.36
CA GLN A 18 29.48 -15.74 -48.15
C GLN A 18 30.25 -14.55 -47.56
N PRO A 19 29.61 -13.38 -47.34
CA PRO A 19 30.20 -12.35 -46.51
C PRO A 19 30.32 -12.88 -45.08
N LYS A 20 31.55 -12.90 -44.55
CA LYS A 20 31.85 -13.18 -43.15
C LYS A 20 30.95 -12.31 -42.27
N GLN A 21 30.02 -12.95 -41.57
CA GLN A 21 29.32 -12.32 -40.46
C GLN A 21 30.35 -11.91 -39.40
N PRO A 22 30.23 -10.72 -38.81
CA PRO A 22 31.05 -10.37 -37.66
C PRO A 22 30.75 -11.36 -36.54
N THR A 23 31.78 -12.06 -36.10
CA THR A 23 31.77 -12.87 -34.88
C THR A 23 31.36 -11.98 -33.73
N VAL A 24 30.10 -12.11 -33.33
CA VAL A 24 29.60 -11.62 -32.05
C VAL A 24 30.40 -12.37 -30.99
N GLY A 25 31.40 -11.68 -30.43
CA GLY A 25 32.12 -12.15 -29.28
C GLY A 25 31.11 -12.44 -28.19
N THR A 26 31.01 -13.71 -27.81
CA THR A 26 30.33 -14.15 -26.60
C THR A 26 31.11 -13.58 -25.41
N ASN A 27 30.80 -12.33 -25.07
CA ASN A 27 31.03 -11.80 -23.74
C ASN A 27 30.17 -12.65 -22.82
N THR A 28 30.77 -13.68 -22.24
CA THR A 28 30.32 -14.35 -21.04
C THR A 28 30.31 -13.30 -19.93
N MET A 29 29.26 -12.48 -19.90
CA MET A 29 28.88 -11.74 -18.72
C MET A 29 28.66 -12.79 -17.62
N SER A 30 29.51 -12.71 -16.61
CA SER A 30 29.35 -13.32 -15.30
C SER A 30 27.88 -13.27 -14.92
N LYS A 31 27.30 -14.43 -14.60
CA LYS A 31 25.91 -14.59 -14.18
C LYS A 31 25.57 -13.48 -13.18
N PRO A 32 24.54 -12.64 -13.41
CA PRO A 32 24.08 -11.76 -12.35
C PRO A 32 23.71 -12.64 -11.16
N ASP A 33 24.29 -12.33 -10.00
CA ASP A 33 23.91 -12.96 -8.74
C ASP A 33 22.39 -12.95 -8.65
N PRO A 34 21.74 -14.11 -8.44
CA PRO A 34 20.30 -14.19 -8.39
C PRO A 34 19.84 -13.60 -7.04
N TRP A 35 19.83 -12.27 -6.95
CA TRP A 35 18.75 -11.57 -6.28
C TRP A 35 17.51 -11.66 -7.17
N ILE A 36 17.15 -12.90 -7.56
CA ILE A 36 15.80 -13.23 -7.99
C ILE A 36 15.03 -13.07 -6.70
N GLY A 37 14.33 -11.93 -6.58
CA GLY A 37 13.51 -11.54 -5.44
C GLY A 37 12.90 -12.77 -4.81
N ALA A 38 13.08 -12.87 -3.49
CA ALA A 38 12.62 -13.97 -2.64
C ALA A 38 11.45 -14.68 -3.31
N ARG A 39 11.72 -15.82 -3.96
CA ARG A 39 10.65 -16.63 -4.56
C ARG A 39 9.58 -16.73 -3.48
N PRO A 40 8.31 -16.40 -3.74
CA PRO A 40 7.27 -16.46 -2.72
C PRO A 40 7.40 -17.84 -2.06
N MET A 41 7.84 -17.87 -0.81
CA MET A 41 8.00 -19.13 -0.11
C MET A 41 6.61 -19.74 -0.07
N LYS A 42 6.44 -20.88 -0.73
CA LYS A 42 5.22 -21.67 -0.64
C LYS A 42 4.98 -21.87 0.86
N PRO A 43 3.81 -21.50 1.41
CA PRO A 43 3.55 -21.64 2.84
C PRO A 43 3.83 -23.09 3.26
N PRO A 44 4.46 -23.32 4.43
CA PRO A 44 4.82 -24.66 4.85
C PRO A 44 3.57 -25.55 4.87
N THR A 45 3.57 -26.59 4.05
CA THR A 45 2.56 -27.64 4.07
C THR A 45 2.58 -28.26 5.47
N PRO A 46 1.47 -28.24 6.23
CA PRO A 46 1.43 -28.88 7.53
C PRO A 46 1.70 -30.39 7.38
N ALA A 47 2.60 -30.91 8.22
CA ALA A 47 2.97 -32.31 8.23
C ALA A 47 1.75 -33.21 8.48
N PRO A 48 1.65 -34.38 7.83
CA PRO A 48 0.53 -35.29 8.01
C PRO A 48 0.67 -36.03 9.35
N THR A 49 -0.06 -35.57 10.37
CA THR A 49 -0.23 -36.34 11.61
C THR A 49 -1.35 -37.34 11.42
N ALA A 50 -0.98 -38.60 11.18
CA ALA A 50 -1.92 -39.72 11.15
C ALA A 50 -1.93 -40.45 12.51
N ALA A 51 -3.09 -40.49 13.19
CA ALA A 51 -3.52 -41.62 14.02
C ALA A 51 -5.00 -41.52 14.47
N LYS A 52 -5.84 -42.29 13.78
CA LYS A 52 -6.99 -43.13 14.20
C LYS A 52 -7.90 -42.76 15.40
N GLN A 53 -9.15 -42.45 15.01
CA GLN A 53 -10.44 -43.14 15.30
C GLN A 53 -11.17 -43.07 16.66
N ASN A 54 -12.46 -42.70 16.50
CA ASN A 54 -13.70 -43.08 17.20
C ASN A 54 -14.08 -42.35 18.50
N ALA A 55 -15.07 -41.44 18.42
CA ALA A 55 -16.46 -41.70 18.80
C ALA A 55 -17.34 -40.43 18.85
N ARG A 56 -18.57 -40.58 18.31
CA ARG A 56 -19.83 -39.83 18.57
C ARG A 56 -19.90 -38.33 18.22
N GLN A 57 -20.77 -38.04 17.25
CA GLN A 57 -21.27 -36.72 16.92
C GLN A 57 -22.01 -36.07 18.10
N PRO A 58 -21.79 -34.77 18.33
CA PRO A 58 -22.88 -33.87 18.71
C PRO A 58 -23.06 -32.78 17.64
N ILE A 59 -24.32 -32.50 17.37
CA ILE A 59 -24.83 -31.42 16.53
C ILE A 59 -24.43 -30.11 17.21
N ASN A 60 -23.35 -29.47 16.75
CA ASN A 60 -22.82 -28.25 17.36
C ASN A 60 -23.25 -27.05 16.53
N ALA A 61 -24.32 -26.40 16.97
CA ALA A 61 -24.70 -25.07 16.51
C ALA A 61 -23.57 -24.09 16.84
N SER A 62 -23.08 -23.38 15.82
CA SER A 62 -22.13 -22.27 15.94
C SER A 62 -22.74 -21.12 16.74
N ALA A 63 -22.79 -21.26 18.05
CA ALA A 63 -23.05 -20.19 18.99
C ALA A 63 -21.73 -19.51 19.33
N SER A 64 -21.47 -18.42 18.62
CA SER A 64 -20.53 -17.35 18.98
C SER A 64 -20.55 -17.10 20.49
N SER A 65 -19.43 -17.42 21.16
CA SER A 65 -19.24 -17.12 22.56
C SER A 65 -19.10 -15.61 22.74
N LYS A 66 -19.94 -15.05 23.63
CA LYS A 66 -19.98 -13.64 24.04
C LYS A 66 -18.70 -13.24 24.78
N LYS A 67 -17.58 -13.11 24.07
CA LYS A 67 -16.50 -12.21 24.45
C LYS A 67 -16.96 -10.81 24.08
N GLY A 68 -16.87 -9.85 25.01
CA GLY A 68 -17.12 -8.44 24.69
C GLY A 68 -16.34 -8.06 23.43
N PRO A 69 -16.90 -7.19 22.56
CA PRO A 69 -16.30 -6.89 21.27
C PRO A 69 -14.90 -6.35 21.52
N SER A 70 -13.88 -7.10 21.10
CA SER A 70 -12.54 -6.53 20.99
C SER A 70 -12.65 -5.33 20.06
N LEU A 71 -12.24 -4.15 20.53
CA LEU A 71 -12.38 -2.89 19.78
C LEU A 71 -11.52 -2.84 18.50
N GLY A 72 -10.64 -3.84 18.29
CA GLY A 72 -9.81 -3.97 17.10
C GLY A 72 -10.35 -4.96 16.08
N PRO A 73 -9.90 -4.85 14.81
CA PRO A 73 -10.18 -5.83 13.77
C PRO A 73 -9.79 -7.24 14.23
N PRO A 74 -10.58 -8.28 13.89
CA PRO A 74 -10.19 -9.67 14.11
C PRO A 74 -8.82 -9.98 13.48
N LYS A 75 -8.04 -10.86 14.12
CA LYS A 75 -6.65 -11.16 13.70
C LYS A 75 -6.52 -11.69 12.27
N ASP A 76 -7.59 -12.29 11.75
CA ASP A 76 -7.67 -12.87 10.42
C ASP A 76 -8.45 -11.98 9.42
N ALA A 77 -8.87 -10.79 9.85
CA ALA A 77 -9.52 -9.82 8.98
C ALA A 77 -8.49 -9.21 8.02
N GLN A 78 -8.78 -9.31 6.74
CA GLN A 78 -7.96 -8.76 5.66
C GLN A 78 -8.68 -7.66 4.88
N PHE A 79 -10.02 -7.64 4.92
CA PHE A 79 -10.86 -6.71 4.18
C PHE A 79 -11.98 -6.14 5.05
N THR A 80 -12.43 -4.95 4.70
CA THR A 80 -13.61 -4.28 5.26
C THR A 80 -14.34 -3.56 4.13
N LEU A 81 -15.59 -3.14 4.35
CA LEU A 81 -16.32 -2.31 3.41
C LEU A 81 -16.19 -0.84 3.82
N TYR A 82 -15.53 -0.04 3.00
CA TYR A 82 -15.58 1.42 3.06
C TYR A 82 -16.95 1.90 2.58
N CYS A 83 -17.59 2.79 3.33
CA CYS A 83 -18.94 3.28 3.03
C CYS A 83 -19.01 4.78 2.76
N ALA A 84 -18.46 5.60 3.65
CA ALA A 84 -18.55 7.06 3.54
C ALA A 84 -17.45 7.78 4.33
N ASP A 85 -17.06 8.95 3.84
CA ASP A 85 -16.28 9.93 4.57
C ASP A 85 -17.13 11.11 5.00
N TYR A 86 -16.88 11.59 6.21
CA TYR A 86 -17.44 12.80 6.77
C TYR A 86 -16.31 13.77 7.07
N THR A 87 -16.44 15.02 6.63
CA THR A 87 -15.41 16.05 6.78
C THR A 87 -15.99 17.31 7.45
N GLY A 88 -15.13 18.22 7.88
CA GLY A 88 -15.50 19.49 8.50
C GLY A 88 -15.55 19.44 10.03
N PRO A 89 -15.81 20.57 10.71
CA PRO A 89 -15.64 20.70 12.18
C PRO A 89 -16.49 19.74 13.03
N SER A 90 -17.58 19.21 12.47
CA SER A 90 -18.51 18.29 13.13
C SER A 90 -18.45 16.87 12.56
N HIS A 91 -17.38 16.51 11.84
CA HIS A 91 -17.25 15.22 11.17
C HIS A 91 -17.45 14.02 12.10
N VAL A 92 -16.94 14.09 13.32
CA VAL A 92 -17.07 13.05 14.35
C VAL A 92 -18.53 12.82 14.73
N GLU A 93 -19.27 13.88 15.00
CA GLU A 93 -20.69 13.80 15.38
C GLU A 93 -21.54 13.24 14.25
N ILE A 94 -21.33 13.76 13.03
CA ILE A 94 -22.08 13.32 11.84
C ILE A 94 -21.81 11.84 11.54
N ALA A 95 -20.55 11.40 11.59
CA ALA A 95 -20.19 10.01 11.35
C ALA A 95 -20.79 9.06 12.39
N ASN A 96 -20.77 9.45 13.67
CA ASN A 96 -21.36 8.64 14.74
C ASN A 96 -22.89 8.57 14.63
N ARG A 97 -23.55 9.66 14.27
CA ARG A 97 -24.99 9.66 13.97
C ARG A 97 -25.31 8.75 12.79
N ALA A 98 -24.56 8.84 11.69
CA ALA A 98 -24.75 7.97 10.54
C ALA A 98 -24.55 6.48 10.88
N LYS A 99 -23.53 6.17 11.69
CA LYS A 99 -23.33 4.81 12.23
C LYS A 99 -24.56 4.32 13.01
N GLN A 100 -25.14 5.15 13.86
CA GLN A 100 -26.35 4.80 14.65
C GLN A 100 -27.56 4.58 13.74
N ASP A 101 -27.80 5.48 12.79
CA ASP A 101 -28.91 5.38 11.83
C ASP A 101 -28.80 4.12 10.96
N LEU A 102 -27.60 3.80 10.47
CA LEU A 102 -27.34 2.60 9.69
C LEU A 102 -27.45 1.33 10.54
N SER A 103 -26.97 1.34 11.78
CA SER A 103 -27.12 0.20 12.69
C SER A 103 -28.59 -0.08 12.99
N ALA A 104 -29.43 0.96 13.12
CA ALA A 104 -30.86 0.83 13.39
C ALA A 104 -31.65 0.37 12.14
N SER A 105 -31.31 0.88 10.96
CA SER A 105 -32.09 0.64 9.72
C SER A 105 -31.67 -0.61 8.94
N SER A 106 -30.38 -0.96 8.94
CA SER A 106 -29.87 -2.06 8.09
C SER A 106 -29.99 -3.45 8.72
N GLY A 107 -30.14 -3.55 10.05
CA GLY A 107 -30.03 -4.81 10.78
C GLY A 107 -28.61 -5.38 10.86
N LEU A 108 -27.63 -4.73 10.24
CA LEU A 108 -26.21 -5.07 10.31
C LEU A 108 -25.60 -4.54 11.61
N ARG A 109 -24.72 -5.32 12.25
CA ARG A 109 -24.20 -5.02 13.60
C ARG A 109 -22.74 -4.56 13.64
N SER A 110 -22.02 -4.67 12.53
CA SER A 110 -20.55 -4.55 12.47
C SER A 110 -20.08 -3.20 11.93
N TRP A 111 -20.83 -2.13 12.19
CA TRP A 111 -20.47 -0.78 11.79
C TRP A 111 -19.42 -0.19 12.73
N TYR A 112 -18.40 0.48 12.17
CA TYR A 112 -17.39 1.19 12.94
C TYR A 112 -16.89 2.44 12.22
N VAL A 113 -16.35 3.39 12.97
CA VAL A 113 -15.86 4.68 12.46
C VAL A 113 -14.40 4.83 12.88
N ILE A 114 -13.55 5.27 11.97
CA ILE A 114 -12.17 5.69 12.26
C ILE A 114 -12.13 7.21 12.19
N HIS A 115 -11.65 7.85 13.26
CA HIS A 115 -11.52 9.31 13.35
C HIS A 115 -10.09 9.73 13.03
N GLN A 116 -9.95 10.68 12.12
CA GLN A 116 -8.72 11.41 11.82
C GLN A 116 -8.94 12.90 12.12
N GLU A 117 -7.87 13.71 12.00
CA GLU A 117 -7.88 15.14 12.35
C GLU A 117 -8.96 15.93 11.60
N ASP A 118 -9.10 15.72 10.29
CA ASP A 118 -9.98 16.48 9.40
C ASP A 118 -11.18 15.67 8.84
N ARG A 119 -11.21 14.36 9.10
CA ARG A 119 -12.21 13.45 8.53
C ARG A 119 -12.51 12.23 9.41
N SER A 120 -13.70 11.67 9.22
CA SER A 120 -14.16 10.46 9.91
C SER A 120 -14.67 9.51 8.85
N THR A 121 -14.13 8.29 8.83
CA THR A 121 -14.48 7.30 7.81
C THR A 121 -15.30 6.19 8.42
N LEU A 122 -16.45 5.91 7.80
CA LEU A 122 -17.38 4.87 8.19
C LEU A 122 -17.12 3.59 7.39
N PHE A 123 -17.02 2.48 8.12
CA PHE A 123 -16.79 1.15 7.59
C PHE A 123 -17.80 0.13 8.11
N HIS A 124 -17.90 -1.02 7.44
CA HIS A 124 -18.69 -2.16 7.89
C HIS A 124 -17.98 -3.50 7.71
N GLY A 125 -18.00 -4.28 8.78
CA GLY A 125 -17.61 -5.69 8.79
C GLY A 125 -16.11 -5.91 8.70
N TYR A 126 -15.73 -7.18 8.82
CA TYR A 126 -14.36 -7.65 8.72
C TYR A 126 -14.38 -9.01 8.05
N TYR A 127 -13.61 -9.16 6.97
CA TYR A 127 -13.67 -10.32 6.08
C TYR A 127 -12.27 -10.85 5.82
N LYS A 128 -12.14 -12.16 5.62
CA LYS A 128 -10.83 -12.81 5.46
C LYS A 128 -10.29 -12.70 4.04
N GLU A 129 -11.18 -12.64 3.05
CA GLU A 129 -10.84 -12.69 1.63
C GLU A 129 -11.73 -11.72 0.84
N MET A 130 -11.24 -11.25 -0.30
CA MET A 130 -11.99 -10.33 -1.16
C MET A 130 -13.23 -10.99 -1.78
N ASP A 131 -13.21 -12.32 -1.95
CA ASP A 131 -14.30 -13.09 -2.57
C ASP A 131 -15.29 -13.69 -1.56
N ASP A 132 -15.16 -13.32 -0.28
CA ASP A 132 -15.99 -13.81 0.83
C ASP A 132 -17.49 -13.59 0.55
N ALA A 133 -18.28 -14.67 0.70
CA ALA A 133 -19.72 -14.62 0.43
C ALA A 133 -20.47 -13.67 1.37
N GLY A 134 -19.99 -13.50 2.61
CA GLY A 134 -20.48 -12.52 3.57
C GLY A 134 -20.18 -11.09 3.13
N LEU A 135 -18.96 -10.83 2.64
CA LEU A 135 -18.59 -9.51 2.10
C LEU A 135 -19.52 -9.10 0.95
N LYS A 136 -19.73 -10.00 -0.02
CA LYS A 136 -20.62 -9.75 -1.18
C LYS A 136 -22.07 -9.50 -0.74
N ARG A 137 -22.57 -10.30 0.21
CA ARG A 137 -23.92 -10.16 0.76
C ARG A 137 -24.08 -8.81 1.45
N ASP A 138 -23.21 -8.48 2.39
CA ASP A 138 -23.29 -7.27 3.18
C ASP A 138 -23.14 -6.02 2.30
N ARG A 139 -22.24 -6.08 1.31
CA ARG A 139 -22.11 -5.03 0.29
C ARG A 139 -23.43 -4.79 -0.46
N ALA A 140 -24.04 -5.86 -0.97
CA ALA A 140 -25.32 -5.76 -1.69
C ALA A 140 -26.43 -5.22 -0.78
N THR A 141 -26.48 -5.64 0.49
CA THR A 141 -27.41 -5.11 1.48
C THR A 141 -27.21 -3.61 1.70
N ILE A 142 -25.97 -3.16 1.89
CA ILE A 142 -25.63 -1.75 2.11
C ILE A 142 -25.99 -0.89 0.90
N GLU A 143 -25.66 -1.35 -0.31
CA GLU A 143 -25.96 -0.63 -1.55
C GLU A 143 -27.48 -0.52 -1.83
N ALA A 144 -28.29 -1.41 -1.26
CA ALA A 144 -29.74 -1.40 -1.34
C ALA A 144 -30.43 -0.54 -0.27
N LEU A 145 -29.70 -0.03 0.74
CA LEU A 145 -30.27 0.78 1.81
C LEU A 145 -30.78 2.13 1.27
N GLN A 146 -32.05 2.41 1.53
CA GLN A 146 -32.71 3.66 1.14
C GLN A 146 -33.46 4.26 2.34
N ASP A 147 -33.58 5.58 2.36
CA ASP A 147 -34.47 6.28 3.27
C ASP A 147 -35.95 6.16 2.83
N GLN A 148 -36.87 6.72 3.62
CA GLN A 148 -38.31 6.71 3.31
C GLN A 148 -38.67 7.44 2.00
N ARG A 149 -37.75 8.24 1.45
CA ARG A 149 -37.92 9.00 0.21
C ARG A 149 -37.26 8.29 -0.99
N GLY A 150 -36.69 7.11 -0.79
CA GLY A 150 -35.99 6.35 -1.81
C GLY A 150 -34.55 6.82 -2.09
N ASN A 151 -34.01 7.74 -1.29
CA ASN A 151 -32.61 8.16 -1.43
C ASN A 151 -31.70 7.08 -0.82
N ARG A 152 -30.61 6.75 -1.50
CA ARG A 152 -29.63 5.80 -0.97
C ARG A 152 -28.95 6.38 0.28
N LEU A 153 -28.92 5.61 1.36
CA LEU A 153 -28.23 6.00 2.60
C LEU A 153 -26.70 5.96 2.45
N VAL A 154 -26.21 5.04 1.62
CA VAL A 154 -24.79 4.90 1.28
C VAL A 154 -24.63 4.98 -0.23
N ARG A 155 -23.76 5.87 -0.71
CA ARG A 155 -23.58 6.09 -2.16
C ARG A 155 -22.89 4.90 -2.83
N SER A 156 -21.91 4.30 -2.17
CA SER A 156 -21.14 3.15 -2.63
C SER A 156 -20.55 2.41 -1.44
N ALA A 157 -20.49 1.07 -1.51
CA ALA A 157 -19.74 0.25 -0.56
C ALA A 157 -18.60 -0.45 -1.30
N VAL A 158 -17.36 -0.13 -0.95
CA VAL A 158 -16.16 -0.63 -1.64
C VAL A 158 -15.35 -1.49 -0.69
N SER A 159 -14.96 -2.70 -1.13
CA SER A 159 -14.05 -3.53 -0.35
C SER A 159 -12.65 -2.93 -0.35
N VAL A 160 -12.12 -2.66 0.83
CA VAL A 160 -10.78 -2.14 1.04
C VAL A 160 -10.01 -3.05 1.99
N PRO A 161 -8.68 -3.19 1.83
CA PRO A 161 -7.89 -3.98 2.75
C PRO A 161 -7.90 -3.34 4.15
N VAL A 162 -8.00 -4.17 5.19
CA VAL A 162 -7.79 -3.72 6.57
C VAL A 162 -6.30 -3.51 6.74
N ASP A 163 -5.93 -2.37 7.33
CA ASP A 163 -4.53 -2.10 7.60
C ASP A 163 -4.06 -3.03 8.72
N ALA A 164 -3.30 -4.06 8.35
CA ALA A 164 -2.75 -4.99 9.31
C ALA A 164 -1.79 -4.23 10.25
N PRO A 165 -1.78 -4.56 11.55
CA PRO A 165 -0.78 -4.02 12.45
C PRO A 165 0.61 -4.30 11.90
N ASP A 166 1.53 -3.35 12.09
CA ASP A 166 2.89 -3.50 11.60
C ASP A 166 3.50 -4.78 12.19
N PRO A 167 4.08 -5.67 11.35
CA PRO A 167 4.72 -6.85 11.86
C PRO A 167 5.94 -6.50 12.70
N ILE A 168 6.29 -7.36 13.65
CA ILE A 168 7.47 -7.15 14.49
C ILE A 168 8.73 -7.22 13.63
N ALA A 169 9.46 -6.12 13.56
CA ALA A 169 10.76 -6.00 12.91
C ALA A 169 11.69 -5.07 13.71
N PRO A 170 13.01 -5.19 13.56
CA PRO A 170 13.93 -4.27 14.19
C PRO A 170 13.65 -2.82 13.74
N PRO A 171 13.51 -1.87 14.69
CA PRO A 171 13.11 -0.50 14.37
C PRO A 171 14.10 0.21 13.43
N GLU A 172 15.37 -0.16 13.46
CA GLU A 172 16.42 0.38 12.58
C GLU A 172 16.29 -0.07 11.12
N TRP A 173 15.40 -1.03 10.81
CA TRP A 173 15.10 -1.43 9.42
C TRP A 173 13.99 -0.57 8.81
N ASN A 174 13.23 0.18 9.62
CA ASN A 174 12.22 1.09 9.13
C ASN A 174 12.87 2.39 8.64
N LEU A 175 12.71 2.69 7.35
CA LEU A 175 13.28 3.86 6.70
C LEU A 175 12.83 5.18 7.35
N ALA A 176 11.61 5.21 7.94
CA ALA A 176 11.11 6.38 8.65
C ALA A 176 11.92 6.74 9.91
N ASN A 177 12.69 5.79 10.45
CA ASN A 177 13.54 6.00 11.63
C ASN A 177 14.97 6.41 11.28
N VAL A 178 15.32 6.44 9.98
CA VAL A 178 16.70 6.71 9.52
C VAL A 178 17.00 8.21 9.49
N ARG A 179 16.05 9.04 9.04
CA ARG A 179 16.28 10.49 8.87
C ARG A 179 15.82 11.27 10.09
N HIS A 180 16.74 11.98 10.74
CA HIS A 180 16.49 12.69 12.00
C HIS A 180 16.12 14.17 11.79
N GLY A 181 15.03 14.42 11.06
CA GLY A 181 14.52 15.77 10.80
C GLY A 181 14.86 16.30 9.40
N GLU A 182 14.28 17.46 9.06
CA GLU A 182 14.40 18.05 7.72
C GLU A 182 15.85 18.41 7.36
N LEU A 183 16.63 18.85 8.36
CA LEU A 183 18.02 19.27 8.19
C LEU A 183 19.03 18.11 8.11
N ASP A 184 18.59 16.85 8.23
CA ASP A 184 19.49 15.70 8.11
C ASP A 184 19.79 15.40 6.64
N ALA A 185 20.72 16.18 6.09
CA ALA A 185 21.19 16.05 4.72
C ALA A 185 22.00 14.77 4.46
N ARG A 186 22.40 14.03 5.51
CA ARG A 186 23.20 12.79 5.37
C ARG A 186 22.35 11.58 4.98
N HIS A 187 21.07 11.59 5.35
CA HIS A 187 20.13 10.51 5.06
C HIS A 187 18.99 11.02 4.19
N TYR A 188 19.30 11.37 2.95
CA TYR A 188 18.37 12.05 2.07
C TYR A 188 17.82 11.15 0.97
N TRP A 189 18.66 10.35 0.31
CA TRP A 189 18.27 9.48 -0.79
C TRP A 189 18.35 8.00 -0.41
N THR A 190 17.48 7.19 -0.99
CA THR A 190 17.58 5.73 -0.99
C THR A 190 17.14 5.17 -2.35
N LEU A 191 17.54 3.93 -2.69
CA LEU A 191 17.13 3.26 -3.91
C LEU A 191 15.97 2.32 -3.61
N GLN A 192 14.79 2.61 -4.14
CA GLN A 192 13.64 1.72 -4.07
C GLN A 192 13.74 0.61 -5.12
N ILE A 193 13.97 -0.61 -4.64
CA ILE A 193 14.15 -1.80 -5.48
C ILE A 193 12.91 -2.69 -5.54
N GLY A 194 11.91 -2.42 -4.69
CA GLY A 194 10.62 -3.07 -4.83
C GLY A 194 9.49 -2.43 -4.04
N ALA A 195 8.28 -2.89 -4.35
CA ALA A 195 7.04 -2.46 -3.74
C ALA A 195 6.09 -3.65 -3.56
N TYR A 196 5.49 -3.77 -2.38
CA TYR A 196 4.42 -4.70 -2.10
C TYR A 196 3.10 -3.95 -1.97
N LYS A 197 2.09 -4.34 -2.74
CA LYS A 197 0.78 -3.68 -2.82
C LYS A 197 -0.31 -4.69 -3.15
N ASP A 198 -1.56 -4.29 -2.95
CA ASP A 198 -2.77 -5.07 -3.27
C ASP A 198 -2.91 -6.39 -2.47
N ASP A 199 -2.04 -6.65 -1.48
CA ASP A 199 -2.15 -7.75 -0.52
C ASP A 199 -2.10 -7.19 0.91
N PRO A 200 -3.01 -7.62 1.80
CA PRO A 200 -3.03 -7.20 3.21
C PRO A 200 -1.73 -7.56 3.96
N ARG A 201 -1.01 -8.60 3.51
CA ARG A 201 0.29 -9.03 4.03
C ARG A 201 1.47 -8.30 3.40
N ARG A 202 1.24 -7.24 2.61
CA ARG A 202 2.31 -6.43 1.98
C ARG A 202 3.40 -5.97 2.97
N LYS A 203 3.02 -5.61 4.21
CA LYS A 203 3.95 -5.18 5.25
C LYS A 203 4.89 -6.32 5.66
N GLN A 204 4.33 -7.50 5.93
CA GLN A 204 5.08 -8.71 6.24
C GLN A 204 6.02 -9.11 5.10
N ALA A 205 5.53 -9.08 3.86
CA ALA A 205 6.33 -9.43 2.68
C ALA A 205 7.51 -8.47 2.46
N ALA A 206 7.32 -7.16 2.69
CA ALA A 206 8.40 -6.18 2.64
C ALA A 206 9.46 -6.44 3.73
N ILE A 207 9.03 -6.72 4.97
CA ILE A 207 9.94 -7.05 6.07
C ILE A 207 10.73 -8.34 5.79
N GLU A 208 10.09 -9.37 5.24
CA GLU A 208 10.75 -10.62 4.86
C GLU A 208 11.79 -10.40 3.76
N ALA A 209 11.46 -9.58 2.75
CA ALA A 209 12.41 -9.21 1.71
C ALA A 209 13.62 -8.45 2.25
N VAL A 210 13.40 -7.50 3.17
CA VAL A 210 14.49 -6.78 3.86
C VAL A 210 15.32 -7.73 4.70
N ARG A 211 14.69 -8.62 5.47
CA ARG A 211 15.38 -9.65 6.26
C ARG A 211 16.30 -10.49 5.38
N ALA A 212 15.81 -10.99 4.26
CA ALA A 212 16.58 -11.81 3.33
C ALA A 212 17.75 -11.02 2.71
N ALA A 213 17.54 -9.75 2.35
CA ALA A 213 18.59 -8.87 1.83
C ALA A 213 19.69 -8.63 2.89
N ARG A 214 19.31 -8.31 4.13
CA ARG A 214 20.28 -8.08 5.22
C ARG A 214 21.04 -9.34 5.62
N GLN A 215 20.41 -10.51 5.57
CA GLN A 215 21.10 -11.80 5.72
C GLN A 215 22.17 -12.03 4.64
N SER A 216 22.01 -11.40 3.48
CA SER A 216 22.99 -11.42 2.38
C SER A 216 24.00 -10.27 2.45
N GLY A 217 24.05 -9.53 3.57
CA GLY A 217 24.96 -8.40 3.75
C GLY A 217 24.57 -7.13 2.98
N ILE A 218 23.33 -7.04 2.50
CA ILE A 218 22.81 -5.85 1.81
C ILE A 218 22.15 -4.93 2.85
N GLU A 219 22.56 -3.67 2.88
CA GLU A 219 21.91 -2.65 3.70
C GLU A 219 20.54 -2.28 3.12
N ALA A 220 19.50 -2.94 3.62
CA ALA A 220 18.13 -2.77 3.16
C ALA A 220 17.20 -2.27 4.28
N PHE A 221 16.13 -1.59 3.86
CA PHE A 221 15.11 -0.95 4.71
C PHE A 221 13.71 -1.22 4.15
N TYR A 222 12.71 -1.21 5.02
CA TYR A 222 11.30 -1.18 4.62
C TYR A 222 10.71 0.19 4.92
N TYR A 223 9.69 0.58 4.16
CA TYR A 223 8.84 1.72 4.47
C TYR A 223 7.38 1.34 4.24
N HIS A 224 6.53 1.50 5.25
CA HIS A 224 5.09 1.25 5.12
C HIS A 224 4.37 2.55 4.84
N GLY A 225 3.95 2.73 3.59
CA GLY A 225 2.92 3.71 3.24
C GLY A 225 1.52 3.12 3.44
N GLU A 226 0.52 3.97 3.23
CA GLU A 226 -0.90 3.61 3.39
C GLU A 226 -1.29 2.40 2.54
N THR A 227 -0.97 2.40 1.25
CA THR A 227 -1.37 1.31 0.32
C THR A 227 -0.21 0.47 -0.19
N ILE A 228 1.03 0.93 0.01
CA ILE A 228 2.24 0.31 -0.54
C ILE A 228 3.29 0.15 0.56
N SER A 229 3.93 -1.01 0.62
CA SER A 229 5.13 -1.24 1.43
C SER A 229 6.36 -1.32 0.53
N SER A 230 7.25 -0.34 0.63
CA SER A 230 8.45 -0.24 -0.19
C SER A 230 9.61 -1.00 0.44
N VAL A 231 10.47 -1.55 -0.41
CA VAL A 231 11.79 -2.10 -0.06
C VAL A 231 12.85 -1.23 -0.69
N CYS A 232 13.72 -0.68 0.16
CA CYS A 232 14.75 0.27 -0.23
C CYS A 232 16.14 -0.25 0.17
N VAL A 233 17.17 0.19 -0.55
CA VAL A 233 18.57 -0.19 -0.31
C VAL A 233 19.45 1.04 -0.28
N GLY A 234 20.37 1.05 0.70
CA GLY A 234 21.35 2.11 0.91
C GLY A 234 20.73 3.44 1.35
N VAL A 235 21.58 4.30 1.88
CA VAL A 235 21.23 5.66 2.29
C VAL A 235 22.35 6.59 1.86
N TRP A 236 21.99 7.72 1.28
CA TRP A 236 22.95 8.67 0.74
C TRP A 236 22.62 10.11 1.10
N PRO A 237 23.64 10.98 1.17
CA PRO A 237 23.43 12.39 1.41
C PRO A 237 22.80 13.09 0.21
N GLU A 238 22.24 14.28 0.42
CA GLU A 238 21.51 15.05 -0.59
C GLU A 238 22.35 15.28 -1.86
N GLU A 239 23.65 15.58 -1.71
CA GLU A 239 24.58 15.86 -2.80
C GLU A 239 24.92 14.66 -3.69
N SER A 240 24.56 13.43 -3.29
CA SER A 240 24.82 12.21 -4.07
C SER A 240 24.05 12.18 -5.39
N LEU A 241 23.00 12.99 -5.52
CA LEU A 241 22.17 13.08 -6.72
C LEU A 241 22.00 14.55 -7.12
N ARG A 242 22.50 14.90 -8.30
CA ARG A 242 22.36 16.24 -8.87
C ARG A 242 21.18 16.28 -9.84
N ILE A 243 20.22 17.17 -9.60
CA ILE A 243 19.07 17.38 -10.46
C ILE A 243 19.28 18.66 -11.28
N GLU A 244 19.75 18.51 -12.52
CA GLU A 244 19.90 19.62 -13.46
C GLU A 244 18.52 20.07 -13.98
N GLY A 245 18.29 21.38 -14.03
CA GLY A 245 17.04 21.97 -14.54
C GLY A 245 16.02 22.36 -13.47
N MET A 246 16.25 22.01 -12.20
CA MET A 246 15.50 22.59 -11.07
C MET A 246 16.32 23.73 -10.47
N LYS A 247 15.92 24.98 -10.71
CA LYS A 247 16.39 26.10 -9.89
C LYS A 247 15.70 26.00 -8.54
N VAL A 248 16.41 25.50 -7.53
CA VAL A 248 15.98 25.60 -6.14
C VAL A 248 15.88 27.09 -5.84
N VAL A 249 14.67 27.61 -5.69
CA VAL A 249 14.45 29.00 -5.28
C VAL A 249 14.74 29.06 -3.79
N PRO A 250 15.79 29.77 -3.34
CA PRO A 250 16.09 29.88 -1.91
C PRO A 250 14.90 30.53 -1.19
N GLY A 251 14.30 29.82 -0.24
CA GLY A 251 13.12 30.28 0.51
C GLY A 251 11.76 29.90 -0.07
N GLY A 252 11.71 29.16 -1.19
CA GLY A 252 10.48 28.47 -1.59
C GLY A 252 10.24 27.29 -0.66
N ARG A 253 9.09 27.25 0.03
CA ARG A 253 8.71 26.09 0.84
C ARG A 253 8.85 24.82 0.01
N ASP A 254 9.60 23.87 0.53
CA ASP A 254 9.88 22.61 -0.13
C ASP A 254 8.58 21.98 -0.62
N MET A 255 8.63 21.42 -1.83
CA MET A 255 7.51 20.78 -2.54
C MET A 255 6.83 19.64 -1.74
N GLN A 256 7.36 19.30 -0.57
CA GLN A 256 6.94 18.23 0.34
C GLN A 256 6.15 18.67 1.56
N SER A 257 6.02 19.97 1.86
CA SER A 257 5.30 20.41 3.07
C SER A 257 3.77 20.19 3.00
N GLY A 258 3.27 19.37 2.07
CA GLY A 258 1.84 19.16 1.83
C GLY A 258 1.07 20.45 1.52
N GLY A 259 1.78 21.56 1.31
CA GLY A 259 1.21 22.83 0.92
C GLY A 259 0.64 22.60 -0.47
N ALA A 260 -0.69 22.58 -0.55
CA ALA A 260 -1.42 22.46 -1.79
C ALA A 260 -0.69 23.29 -2.86
N VAL A 261 -0.35 22.66 -3.99
CA VAL A 261 0.11 23.32 -5.20
C VAL A 261 -1.01 24.28 -5.59
N GLY A 262 -0.96 25.47 -5.01
CA GLY A 262 -2.03 26.44 -5.01
C GLY A 262 -2.08 27.11 -6.36
N ALA A 263 -3.17 26.86 -7.06
CA ALA A 263 -3.61 27.46 -8.31
C ALA A 263 -2.63 27.32 -9.51
N ALA A 264 -3.20 27.13 -10.70
CA ALA A 264 -2.47 27.24 -11.95
C ALA A 264 -1.75 28.60 -11.94
N SER A 265 -0.42 28.59 -12.08
CA SER A 265 0.26 29.84 -12.38
C SER A 265 -0.29 30.30 -13.73
N THR A 266 -0.71 31.55 -13.81
CA THR A 266 -1.08 32.17 -15.10
C THR A 266 0.15 32.52 -15.92
N ASP A 267 1.35 32.16 -15.46
CA ASP A 267 2.60 32.38 -16.16
C ASP A 267 2.70 31.44 -17.38
N PRO A 268 2.66 31.96 -18.62
CA PRO A 268 2.82 31.14 -19.82
C PRO A 268 4.18 30.44 -19.90
N ASP A 269 5.17 30.84 -19.09
CA ASP A 269 6.47 30.19 -19.00
C ASP A 269 6.49 29.01 -18.00
N GLN A 270 5.34 28.64 -17.42
CA GLN A 270 5.27 27.53 -16.46
C GLN A 270 5.51 26.19 -17.17
N GLN A 271 6.67 25.60 -16.88
CA GLN A 271 7.04 24.30 -17.42
C GLN A 271 6.29 23.17 -16.68
N PHE A 272 5.74 22.22 -17.44
CA PHE A 272 5.27 20.96 -16.91
C PHE A 272 6.49 20.13 -16.47
N LEU A 273 6.71 20.10 -15.16
CA LEU A 273 7.70 19.22 -14.53
C LEU A 273 7.16 17.79 -14.54
N VAL A 274 7.88 16.91 -15.23
CA VAL A 274 7.61 15.47 -15.18
C VAL A 274 8.64 14.80 -14.30
N ALA A 275 8.20 13.82 -13.52
CA ALA A 275 9.08 13.03 -12.68
C ALA A 275 10.26 12.45 -13.49
N PRO A 276 11.49 12.47 -12.93
CA PRO A 276 12.63 11.83 -13.57
C PRO A 276 12.36 10.36 -13.91
N GLY A 277 12.81 9.90 -15.07
CA GLY A 277 12.68 8.50 -15.50
C GLY A 277 11.32 8.12 -16.10
N MET A 278 10.34 9.02 -16.15
CA MET A 278 9.11 8.80 -16.93
C MET A 278 9.34 9.14 -18.40
N ASN A 279 9.07 8.20 -19.31
CA ASN A 279 9.00 8.51 -20.72
C ASN A 279 7.74 9.32 -21.01
N ILE A 280 7.92 10.53 -21.52
CA ILE A 280 6.82 11.42 -21.90
C ILE A 280 6.55 11.17 -23.37
N PRO A 281 5.37 10.64 -23.74
CA PRO A 281 5.05 10.40 -25.14
C PRO A 281 5.20 11.67 -25.97
N ASP A 282 5.76 11.58 -27.17
CA ASP A 282 5.96 12.75 -28.04
C ASP A 282 4.67 13.50 -28.35
N LYS A 283 3.54 12.78 -28.38
CA LYS A 283 2.21 13.38 -28.51
C LYS A 283 1.90 14.35 -27.37
N MET A 284 2.30 14.02 -26.14
CA MET A 284 2.11 14.88 -24.98
C MET A 284 3.05 16.10 -25.04
N LYS A 285 4.32 15.91 -25.42
CA LYS A 285 5.26 17.03 -25.64
C LYS A 285 4.76 18.00 -26.71
N ALA A 286 4.27 17.47 -27.84
CA ALA A 286 3.71 18.26 -28.93
C ALA A 286 2.41 18.99 -28.51
N ALA A 287 1.55 18.32 -27.73
CA ALA A 287 0.33 18.95 -27.21
C ALA A 287 0.62 20.06 -26.20
N ALA A 288 1.62 19.88 -25.33
CA ALA A 288 2.09 20.91 -24.42
C ALA A 288 2.71 22.10 -25.18
N GLY A 289 3.56 21.83 -26.17
CA GLY A 289 4.18 22.86 -27.00
C GLY A 289 3.16 23.70 -27.79
N LYS A 290 2.08 23.08 -28.31
CA LYS A 290 0.97 23.81 -28.95
C LYS A 290 0.23 24.76 -28.01
N ARG A 291 0.33 24.54 -26.70
CA ARG A 291 -0.24 25.40 -25.65
C ARG A 291 0.78 26.39 -25.08
N GLY A 292 1.97 26.49 -25.67
CA GLY A 292 3.05 27.32 -25.15
C GLY A 292 3.73 26.77 -23.89
N MET A 293 3.38 25.56 -23.45
CA MET A 293 3.95 24.98 -22.23
C MET A 293 5.20 24.16 -22.56
N GLY A 294 6.32 24.51 -21.94
CA GLY A 294 7.53 23.68 -21.96
C GLY A 294 7.34 22.43 -21.10
N VAL A 295 7.81 21.28 -21.58
CA VAL A 295 7.87 20.07 -20.75
C VAL A 295 9.33 19.86 -20.37
N ALA A 296 9.65 20.12 -19.10
CA ALA A 296 10.99 19.93 -18.59
C ALA A 296 11.03 18.64 -17.77
N GLN A 297 11.90 17.72 -18.20
CA GLN A 297 12.26 16.58 -17.39
C GLN A 297 13.60 16.90 -16.71
N PRO A 298 13.65 16.99 -15.38
CA PRO A 298 14.91 17.24 -14.68
C PRO A 298 15.91 16.14 -15.01
N LYS A 299 17.11 16.52 -15.43
CA LYS A 299 18.16 15.55 -15.72
C LYS A 299 18.84 15.17 -14.41
N VAL A 300 18.68 13.90 -14.05
CA VAL A 300 19.25 13.34 -12.82
C VAL A 300 20.61 12.75 -13.12
N THR A 301 21.65 13.29 -12.48
CA THR A 301 23.03 12.79 -12.53
C THR A 301 23.41 12.23 -11.17
N ILE A 302 23.78 10.95 -11.11
CA ILE A 302 24.30 10.32 -9.89
C ILE A 302 25.75 10.77 -9.73
N VAL A 303 26.05 11.47 -8.63
CA VAL A 303 27.39 11.98 -8.33
C VAL A 303 28.16 10.98 -7.47
N ASP A 304 27.47 10.26 -6.59
CA ASP A 304 28.08 9.33 -5.65
C ASP A 304 28.40 7.97 -6.29
N PRO A 305 29.66 7.50 -6.21
CA PRO A 305 30.06 6.23 -6.82
C PRO A 305 29.44 5.01 -6.15
N THR A 306 29.15 5.06 -4.84
CA THR A 306 28.50 3.97 -4.11
C THR A 306 27.02 3.85 -4.51
N MET A 307 26.36 4.99 -4.71
CA MET A 307 24.99 5.04 -5.24
C MET A 307 24.90 4.45 -6.64
N LEU A 308 25.88 4.76 -7.50
CA LEU A 308 25.97 4.19 -8.85
C LEU A 308 26.17 2.67 -8.80
N GLN A 309 27.09 2.18 -7.96
CA GLN A 309 27.32 0.74 -7.79
C GLN A 309 26.05 -0.01 -7.34
N VAL A 310 25.31 0.55 -6.39
CA VAL A 310 24.05 -0.06 -5.92
C VAL A 310 23.00 -0.05 -7.03
N LYS A 311 22.87 1.04 -7.80
CA LYS A 311 21.96 1.07 -8.97
C LYS A 311 22.32 0.01 -10.01
N GLU A 312 23.60 -0.17 -10.30
CA GLU A 312 24.06 -1.19 -11.23
C GLU A 312 23.83 -2.61 -10.72
N ARG A 313 23.87 -2.81 -9.40
CA ARG A 313 23.55 -4.10 -8.75
C ARG A 313 22.05 -4.38 -8.73
N PHE A 314 21.21 -3.37 -8.49
CA PHE A 314 19.75 -3.49 -8.39
C PHE A 314 19.08 -2.67 -9.49
N ARG A 315 19.32 -3.05 -10.75
CA ARG A 315 18.80 -2.31 -11.91
C ARG A 315 17.28 -2.34 -12.02
N GLU A 316 16.66 -3.41 -11.55
CA GLU A 316 15.25 -3.72 -11.80
C GLU A 316 14.39 -3.51 -10.55
N HIS A 317 13.18 -2.98 -10.76
CA HIS A 317 12.17 -2.79 -9.74
C HIS A 317 11.19 -3.98 -9.72
N ALA A 318 10.99 -4.56 -8.53
CA ALA A 318 10.05 -5.66 -8.33
C ALA A 318 8.73 -5.19 -7.68
N VAL A 319 7.61 -5.66 -8.21
CA VAL A 319 6.29 -5.51 -7.58
C VAL A 319 5.81 -6.86 -7.10
N ASN A 320 5.49 -6.96 -5.80
CA ASN A 320 5.06 -8.22 -5.16
C ASN A 320 6.03 -9.39 -5.40
N GLY A 321 7.34 -9.10 -5.38
CA GLY A 321 8.40 -10.09 -5.60
C GLY A 321 8.65 -10.48 -7.06
N LEU A 322 7.93 -9.87 -8.02
CA LEU A 322 8.09 -10.12 -9.45
C LEU A 322 8.65 -8.88 -10.15
N VAL A 323 9.61 -9.06 -11.06
CA VAL A 323 10.15 -7.95 -11.86
C VAL A 323 9.03 -7.33 -12.68
N GLU A 324 8.79 -6.04 -12.48
CA GLU A 324 7.75 -5.33 -13.20
C GLU A 324 8.24 -5.01 -14.61
N LEU A 325 7.44 -5.35 -15.62
CA LEU A 325 7.75 -5.06 -17.02
C LEU A 325 6.92 -3.86 -17.48
N MET A 326 7.58 -2.88 -18.10
CA MET A 326 6.95 -1.75 -18.79
C MET A 326 7.08 -1.90 -20.30
N THR A 327 6.15 -1.32 -21.04
CA THR A 327 6.23 -1.24 -22.49
C THR A 327 7.01 0.01 -22.88
N ASP A 328 8.08 -0.14 -23.64
CA ASP A 328 8.86 0.99 -24.17
C ASP A 328 8.19 1.65 -25.39
N GLU A 329 8.82 2.69 -25.94
CA GLU A 329 8.32 3.40 -27.14
C GLU A 329 8.24 2.51 -28.39
N LYS A 330 8.98 1.40 -28.41
CA LYS A 330 9.00 0.41 -29.49
C LYS A 330 7.98 -0.72 -29.29
N GLY A 331 7.19 -0.67 -28.22
CA GLY A 331 6.24 -1.72 -27.86
C GLY A 331 6.89 -2.96 -27.22
N GLN A 332 8.18 -2.90 -26.88
CA GLN A 332 8.92 -4.01 -26.26
C GLN A 332 8.71 -4.00 -24.75
N ARG A 333 8.63 -5.19 -24.14
CA ARG A 333 8.52 -5.34 -22.69
C ARG A 333 9.92 -5.30 -22.08
N VAL A 334 10.22 -4.22 -21.36
CA VAL A 334 11.51 -4.01 -20.67
C VAL A 334 11.29 -3.97 -19.15
N PRO A 335 12.22 -4.47 -18.34
CA PRO A 335 12.16 -4.32 -16.88
C PRO A 335 12.06 -2.84 -16.48
N ARG A 336 11.17 -2.53 -15.52
CA ARG A 336 11.09 -1.21 -14.92
C ARG A 336 12.35 -0.98 -14.09
N PRO A 337 13.05 0.15 -14.25
CA PRO A 337 14.25 0.41 -13.47
C PRO A 337 13.92 0.73 -12.01
N SER A 338 14.85 0.41 -11.10
CA SER A 338 14.80 0.89 -9.71
C SER A 338 14.84 2.42 -9.65
N LEU A 339 14.20 2.99 -8.64
CA LEU A 339 13.96 4.43 -8.53
C LEU A 339 14.66 4.99 -7.31
N PHE A 340 15.36 6.12 -7.45
CA PHE A 340 15.79 6.87 -6.28
C PHE A 340 14.61 7.64 -5.71
N VAL A 341 14.41 7.50 -4.41
CA VAL A 341 13.36 8.18 -3.66
C VAL A 341 13.99 8.88 -2.47
N GLN A 342 13.35 9.96 -2.04
CA GLN A 342 13.79 10.66 -0.84
C GLN A 342 13.35 9.88 0.40
N ILE A 343 14.21 9.86 1.41
CA ILE A 343 13.91 9.28 2.70
C ILE A 343 12.91 10.20 3.42
N PRO A 344 11.75 9.66 3.84
CA PRO A 344 10.76 10.44 4.55
C PRO A 344 11.37 11.00 5.82
N VAL A 345 11.14 12.29 6.08
CA VAL A 345 11.48 12.88 7.38
C VAL A 345 10.56 12.25 8.40
N GLY A 346 11.13 11.59 9.41
CA GLY A 346 10.36 11.07 10.52
C GLY A 346 9.71 12.22 11.30
N GLY A 347 8.50 12.63 10.91
CA GLY A 347 7.46 12.81 11.91
C GLY A 347 7.08 11.42 12.42
N PRO A 348 6.77 11.22 13.71
CA PRO A 348 6.26 9.93 14.18
C PRO A 348 5.13 9.55 13.24
N SER A 349 5.36 8.57 12.38
CA SER A 349 4.39 8.20 11.36
C SER A 349 3.17 7.76 12.15
N GLY A 350 2.09 8.55 12.08
CA GLY A 350 0.87 8.43 12.88
C GLY A 350 0.07 7.15 12.61
N SER A 351 0.73 6.09 12.16
CA SER A 351 0.25 4.71 12.25
C SER A 351 0.37 4.26 13.71
N THR A 352 -0.56 4.75 14.54
CA THR A 352 -0.94 4.14 15.82
C THR A 352 0.22 3.70 16.70
N PHE A 353 0.98 4.66 17.25
CA PHE A 353 1.22 4.52 18.68
C PHE A 353 -0.17 4.75 19.28
N ASP A 354 -0.85 3.72 19.78
CA ASP A 354 -1.86 3.92 20.81
C ASP A 354 -1.06 4.42 22.03
N PRO A 355 -0.97 5.73 22.35
CA PRO A 355 -0.65 6.07 23.72
C PRO A 355 -1.69 5.34 24.58
N PRO A 356 -1.33 4.77 25.74
CA PRO A 356 -2.33 4.26 26.67
C PRO A 356 -3.35 5.36 26.84
N THR A 357 -4.59 5.09 26.45
CA THR A 357 -5.68 6.06 26.49
C THR A 357 -5.67 6.63 27.90
N PRO A 358 -5.47 7.94 28.10
CA PRO A 358 -5.52 8.49 29.45
C PRO A 358 -6.85 8.03 30.07
N PRO A 359 -6.85 7.53 31.31
CA PRO A 359 -8.08 7.08 31.93
C PRO A 359 -9.11 8.19 31.81
N PRO A 360 -10.37 7.88 31.44
CA PRO A 360 -11.38 8.90 31.29
C PRO A 360 -11.42 9.78 32.54
N PRO A 361 -11.53 11.12 32.41
CA PRO A 361 -11.65 11.99 33.58
C PRO A 361 -12.76 11.47 34.49
N ALA A 362 -12.52 11.45 35.80
CA ALA A 362 -13.39 10.78 36.78
C ALA A 362 -14.87 11.23 36.69
N GLU A 363 -15.13 12.42 36.16
CA GLU A 363 -16.47 12.95 35.91
C GLU A 363 -17.23 12.22 34.78
N ALA A 364 -16.55 11.76 33.73
CA ALA A 364 -17.17 11.02 32.64
C ALA A 364 -17.60 9.59 33.07
N VAL A 365 -16.91 9.00 34.04
CA VAL A 365 -17.28 7.69 34.62
C VAL A 365 -18.47 7.83 35.58
N ARG A 366 -18.65 8.99 36.22
CA ARG A 366 -19.76 9.23 37.15
C ARG A 366 -21.13 9.31 36.47
N GLN A 367 -21.21 9.75 35.21
CA GLN A 367 -22.49 9.89 34.50
C GLN A 367 -23.02 8.56 33.92
N LEU A 368 -22.22 7.49 33.94
CA LEU A 368 -22.61 6.17 33.42
C LEU A 368 -22.91 5.14 34.51
N GLN A 369 -22.74 5.49 35.78
CA GLN A 369 -23.20 4.63 36.87
C GLN A 369 -24.69 4.89 37.09
N PRO A 370 -25.58 3.88 36.95
CA PRO A 370 -26.96 4.05 37.35
C PRO A 370 -26.98 4.48 38.83
N GLU A 371 -27.69 5.57 39.12
CA GLU A 371 -27.91 6.04 40.49
C GLU A 371 -28.28 4.84 41.37
N THR A 372 -27.41 4.55 42.33
CA THR A 372 -27.69 3.51 43.32
C THR A 372 -28.84 4.03 44.17
N GLN A 373 -30.06 3.61 43.84
CA GLN A 373 -31.24 3.91 44.63
C GLN A 373 -30.98 3.51 46.08
N ALA A 374 -31.16 4.48 46.98
CA ALA A 374 -31.05 4.27 48.42
C ALA A 374 -31.96 3.10 48.84
N PRO A 375 -31.48 2.21 49.73
CA PRO A 375 -32.29 1.09 50.20
C PRO A 375 -33.53 1.61 50.92
N ALA A 376 -34.70 1.25 50.42
CA ALA A 376 -35.97 1.50 51.08
C ALA A 376 -35.96 0.84 52.47
N SER A 377 -36.18 1.65 53.49
CA SER A 377 -36.35 1.24 54.88
C SER A 377 -37.62 0.39 55.05
N GLY A 378 -37.49 -0.92 54.85
CA GLY A 378 -38.54 -1.90 55.13
C GLY A 378 -38.34 -2.58 56.48
N GLY A 379 -38.94 -2.02 57.53
CA GLY A 379 -38.98 -2.63 58.86
C GLY A 379 -39.84 -3.90 58.88
N GLY A 380 -39.21 -5.06 58.96
CA GLY A 380 -39.85 -6.36 59.15
C GLY A 380 -39.50 -6.96 60.51
N ARG A 381 -40.38 -6.80 61.50
CA ARG A 381 -40.33 -7.48 62.81
C ARG A 381 -40.56 -8.99 62.64
N LEU A 382 -39.60 -9.81 63.02
CA LEU A 382 -39.81 -11.25 63.24
C LEU A 382 -40.34 -11.47 64.66
N LYS A 383 -41.59 -11.94 64.74
CA LYS A 383 -42.21 -12.50 65.94
C LYS A 383 -41.85 -13.98 66.04
N SER A 384 -41.33 -14.34 67.21
CA SER A 384 -41.46 -15.62 67.93
C SER A 384 -42.27 -16.75 67.31
N ILE A 385 -41.68 -17.95 67.32
CA ILE A 385 -42.17 -19.28 67.78
C ILE A 385 -40.93 -20.20 67.64
N GLY A 386 -40.44 -21.01 68.57
CA GLY A 386 -40.97 -21.50 69.84
C GLY A 386 -41.07 -23.03 69.81
N LYS A 387 -40.15 -23.69 70.55
CA LYS A 387 -39.99 -25.13 70.83
C LYS A 387 -39.20 -25.98 69.84
#